data_AF-A0A8J2ZRH7-F1
#
_entry.id   AF-A0A8J2ZRH7-F1
#
_cell.length_a   1.000
_cell.length_b   1.000
_cell.length_c   1.000
_cell.angle_alpha   90.00
_cell.angle_beta   90.00
_cell.angle_gamma   90.00
#
_symmetry.space_group_name_H-M   'P 1'
#
loop_
_entity.id
_entity.type
_entity.pdbx_description
1 polymer ?
#
loop_
_entity_poly.entity_id
_entity_poly.type
_entity_poly.pdbx_seq_one_letter_code
_entity_poly.pdbx_strand_id
1 'polypeptide(L)'
;MAFEKLKIEIETLLHSLKGNYSIAIEMAGQLFTLNAHQRCEAASVIKIPILVEAYRQYEEGKILLEQRLRIPKEQRVGGSGVLTHLSLEATLTIKDLLTLMIIVSDNTATNIMIDLLGRESIHQLCQIIGCHHTSLQRKLFDQAAIKEGRHNVISAHDILLFLREIRNGERLNETSRREIIKIMEAQQLSNKLPSLIVDYGDNDPVIAHKTGEVHGVEHDVGIIQHQGREALVVILLTDLESNAEGRQVIGKIGKAIIEHM
;
A
#
# COMPACT_ATOMS: atom_id res chain seq x y z
N MET A 1 -14.85 -23.91 7.89
CA MET A 1 -15.65 -24.12 6.67
C MET A 1 -15.67 -22.88 5.77
N ALA A 2 -15.98 -21.66 6.27
CA ALA A 2 -16.00 -20.44 5.44
C ALA A 2 -14.61 -20.02 4.91
N PHE A 3 -13.57 -19.98 5.76
CA PHE A 3 -12.22 -19.61 5.33
C PHE A 3 -11.62 -20.60 4.32
N GLU A 4 -11.89 -21.90 4.46
CA GLU A 4 -11.41 -22.89 3.51
C GLU A 4 -12.06 -22.75 2.13
N LYS A 5 -13.36 -22.41 2.09
CA LYS A 5 -14.04 -22.06 0.83
C LYS A 5 -13.42 -20.81 0.19
N LEU A 6 -13.09 -19.80 0.99
CA LEU A 6 -12.43 -18.57 0.50
C LEU A 6 -11.10 -18.89 -0.18
N LYS A 7 -10.28 -19.75 0.42
CA LYS A 7 -9.00 -20.16 -0.18
C LYS A 7 -9.19 -20.79 -1.55
N ILE A 8 -10.09 -21.77 -1.65
CA ILE A 8 -10.38 -22.49 -2.90
C ILE A 8 -10.87 -21.51 -3.97
N GLU A 9 -11.73 -20.57 -3.61
CA GLU A 9 -12.21 -19.55 -4.54
C GLU A 9 -11.08 -18.63 -5.03
N ILE A 10 -10.23 -18.15 -4.12
CA ILE A 10 -9.07 -17.31 -4.48
C ILE A 10 -8.10 -18.08 -5.39
N GLU A 11 -7.78 -19.32 -5.07
CA GLU A 11 -6.93 -20.18 -5.92
C GLU A 11 -7.54 -20.37 -7.31
N THR A 12 -8.85 -20.56 -7.40
CA THR A 12 -9.57 -20.68 -8.67
C THR A 12 -9.50 -19.40 -9.49
N LEU A 13 -9.68 -18.22 -8.85
CA LEU A 13 -9.55 -16.92 -9.50
C LEU A 13 -8.13 -16.73 -10.06
N LEU A 14 -7.11 -17.07 -9.27
CA LEU A 14 -5.70 -16.96 -9.64
C LEU A 14 -5.28 -17.96 -10.73
N HIS A 15 -5.87 -19.16 -10.79
CA HIS A 15 -5.53 -20.16 -11.82
C HIS A 15 -5.81 -19.66 -13.25
N SER A 16 -6.77 -18.75 -13.41
CA SER A 16 -7.10 -18.15 -14.71
C SER A 16 -6.17 -17.00 -15.12
N LEU A 17 -5.36 -16.50 -14.18
CA LEU A 17 -4.49 -15.35 -14.37
C LEU A 17 -3.18 -15.77 -15.04
N LYS A 18 -2.85 -15.13 -16.17
CA LYS A 18 -1.52 -15.23 -16.76
C LYS A 18 -0.57 -14.21 -16.14
N GLY A 19 0.21 -14.67 -15.18
CA GLY A 19 1.23 -13.89 -14.48
C GLY A 19 1.65 -14.58 -13.18
N ASN A 20 2.42 -13.86 -12.38
CA ASN A 20 2.86 -14.29 -11.07
C ASN A 20 2.01 -13.64 -9.97
N TYR A 21 1.86 -14.32 -8.84
CA TYR A 21 1.15 -13.81 -7.68
C TYR A 21 1.90 -14.10 -6.38
N SER A 22 1.87 -13.13 -5.47
CA SER A 22 2.28 -13.24 -4.08
C SER A 22 1.15 -12.70 -3.21
N ILE A 23 0.57 -13.57 -2.37
CA ILE A 23 -0.66 -13.32 -1.61
C ILE A 23 -0.41 -13.61 -0.13
N ALA A 24 -0.96 -12.75 0.73
CA ALA A 24 -1.08 -13.01 2.16
C ALA A 24 -2.40 -12.41 2.67
N ILE A 25 -3.24 -13.25 3.27
CA ILE A 25 -4.55 -12.87 3.81
C ILE A 25 -4.68 -13.41 5.23
N GLU A 26 -4.98 -12.54 6.17
CA GLU A 26 -5.30 -12.89 7.55
C GLU A 26 -6.74 -12.51 7.87
N MET A 27 -7.57 -13.48 8.25
CA MET A 27 -8.98 -13.26 8.57
C MET A 27 -9.43 -14.26 9.63
N ALA A 28 -10.19 -13.80 10.63
CA ALA A 28 -10.71 -14.66 11.71
C ALA A 28 -9.63 -15.50 12.43
N GLY A 29 -8.43 -14.94 12.61
CA GLY A 29 -7.29 -15.62 13.23
C GLY A 29 -6.63 -16.70 12.37
N GLN A 30 -7.02 -16.82 11.10
CA GLN A 30 -6.45 -17.77 10.15
C GLN A 30 -5.63 -17.03 9.10
N LEU A 31 -4.50 -17.63 8.72
CA LEU A 31 -3.57 -17.10 7.73
C LEU A 31 -3.62 -17.97 6.46
N PHE A 32 -3.72 -17.32 5.31
CA PHE A 32 -3.60 -17.91 3.99
C PHE A 32 -2.50 -17.19 3.21
N THR A 33 -1.58 -17.94 2.63
CA THR A 33 -0.45 -17.39 1.90
C THR A 33 -0.16 -18.19 0.64
N LEU A 34 0.16 -17.50 -0.45
CA LEU A 34 0.69 -18.08 -1.68
C LEU A 34 1.93 -17.29 -2.08
N ASN A 35 3.09 -17.96 -2.20
CA ASN A 35 4.36 -17.32 -2.56
C ASN A 35 4.69 -16.06 -1.73
N ALA A 36 4.30 -16.02 -0.45
CA ALA A 36 4.27 -14.75 0.31
C ALA A 36 5.65 -14.11 0.51
N HIS A 37 6.74 -14.87 0.40
CA HIS A 37 8.12 -14.35 0.49
C HIS A 37 8.73 -13.98 -0.87
N GLN A 38 8.02 -14.19 -1.98
CA GLN A 38 8.49 -13.81 -3.31
C GLN A 38 8.70 -12.29 -3.36
N ARG A 39 9.85 -11.87 -3.91
CA ARG A 39 10.13 -10.46 -4.16
C ARG A 39 9.43 -10.02 -5.43
N CYS A 40 8.56 -9.02 -5.30
CA CYS A 40 7.81 -8.40 -6.38
C CYS A 40 8.28 -6.95 -6.56
N GLU A 41 8.15 -6.40 -7.78
CA GLU A 41 8.30 -4.96 -7.99
C GLU A 41 7.27 -4.22 -7.14
N ALA A 42 7.70 -3.24 -6.34
CA ALA A 42 6.84 -2.70 -5.30
C ALA A 42 5.70 -1.80 -5.79
N ALA A 43 5.84 -1.26 -6.99
CA ALA A 43 5.02 -0.15 -7.49
C ALA A 43 4.81 0.91 -6.38
N SER A 44 3.57 1.39 -6.17
CA SER A 44 3.24 2.37 -5.13
C SER A 44 2.94 1.77 -3.75
N VAL A 45 2.97 0.44 -3.58
CA VAL A 45 2.77 -0.20 -2.27
C VAL A 45 3.96 0.07 -1.32
N ILE A 46 5.15 0.39 -1.88
CA ILE A 46 6.32 0.84 -1.11
C ILE A 46 6.04 2.07 -0.22
N LYS A 47 4.96 2.81 -0.49
CA LYS A 47 4.55 3.99 0.29
C LYS A 47 4.01 3.61 1.68
N ILE A 48 3.64 2.35 1.93
CA ILE A 48 3.23 1.87 3.25
C ILE A 48 4.39 1.97 4.26
N PRO A 49 5.58 1.37 4.01
CA PRO A 49 6.75 1.59 4.88
C PRO A 49 7.10 3.06 5.12
N ILE A 50 6.99 3.91 4.08
CA ILE A 50 7.28 5.35 4.16
C ILE A 50 6.30 6.05 5.12
N LEU A 51 5.01 5.71 5.02
CA LEU A 51 3.96 6.25 5.89
C LEU A 51 4.18 5.87 7.35
N VAL A 52 4.46 4.59 7.64
CA VAL A 52 4.71 4.11 9.00
C VAL A 52 5.96 4.76 9.59
N GLU A 53 7.03 4.91 8.80
CA GLU A 53 8.24 5.60 9.24
C GLU A 53 7.99 7.09 9.54
N ALA A 54 7.15 7.78 8.77
CA ALA A 54 6.82 9.16 9.05
C ALA A 54 6.14 9.34 10.41
N TYR A 55 5.17 8.48 10.73
CA TYR A 55 4.51 8.52 12.03
C TYR A 55 5.44 8.10 13.18
N ARG A 56 6.38 7.18 12.93
CA ARG A 56 7.41 6.84 13.93
C ARG A 56 8.31 8.04 14.22
N GLN A 57 8.80 8.74 13.20
CA GLN A 57 9.60 9.95 13.37
C GLN A 57 8.81 11.10 14.01
N TYR A 58 7.50 11.20 13.74
CA TYR A 58 6.62 12.16 14.39
C TYR A 58 6.50 11.88 15.90
N GLU A 59 6.28 10.63 16.30
CA GLU A 59 6.23 10.24 17.72
C GLU A 59 7.57 10.46 18.44
N GLU A 60 8.68 10.32 17.71
CA GLU A 60 10.03 10.63 18.21
C GLU A 60 10.35 12.13 18.24
N GLY A 61 9.43 13.00 17.79
CA GLY A 61 9.63 14.45 17.73
C GLY A 61 10.64 14.90 16.68
N LYS A 62 11.03 14.03 15.74
CA LYS A 62 11.98 14.34 14.65
C LYS A 62 11.35 15.15 13.53
N ILE A 63 10.05 14.97 13.31
CA ILE A 63 9.26 15.75 12.35
C ILE A 63 7.98 16.27 13.02
N LEU A 64 7.41 17.35 12.49
CA LEU A 64 6.14 17.90 12.93
C LEU A 64 5.14 17.80 11.78
N LEU A 65 4.01 17.10 11.97
CA LEU A 65 3.02 16.90 10.90
C LEU A 65 2.49 18.22 10.29
N GLU A 66 2.37 19.27 11.11
CA GLU A 66 1.93 20.61 10.71
C GLU A 66 3.03 21.48 10.08
N GLN A 67 4.28 20.99 10.06
CA GLN A 67 5.37 21.69 9.39
C GLN A 67 5.05 21.81 7.90
N ARG A 68 5.13 23.05 7.41
CA ARG A 68 4.88 23.40 6.02
C ARG A 68 6.14 23.31 5.19
N LEU A 69 6.05 22.61 4.06
CA LEU A 69 7.10 22.46 3.07
C LEU A 69 6.65 23.08 1.75
N ARG A 70 7.48 23.95 1.17
CA ARG A 70 7.30 24.41 -0.20
C ARG A 70 7.63 23.24 -1.14
N ILE A 71 6.78 23.00 -2.14
CA ILE A 71 6.97 21.91 -3.10
C ILE A 71 7.98 22.33 -4.17
N PRO A 72 9.24 21.85 -4.15
CA PRO A 72 10.27 22.32 -5.06
C PRO A 72 9.94 21.93 -6.50
N LYS A 73 10.20 22.82 -7.45
CA LYS A 73 9.92 22.57 -8.87
C LYS A 73 10.70 21.36 -9.38
N GLU A 74 11.94 21.20 -8.91
CA GLU A 74 12.90 20.18 -9.34
C GLU A 74 12.54 18.78 -8.83
N GLN A 75 11.71 18.69 -7.78
CA GLN A 75 11.26 17.42 -7.22
C GLN A 75 9.94 16.93 -7.83
N ARG A 76 9.28 17.76 -8.66
CA ARG A 76 8.03 17.41 -9.31
C ARG A 76 8.26 16.35 -10.38
N VAL A 77 7.68 15.18 -10.17
CA VAL A 77 7.79 14.02 -11.06
C VAL A 77 6.42 13.60 -11.58
N GLY A 78 6.39 13.05 -12.79
CA GLY A 78 5.16 12.60 -13.45
C GLY A 78 4.55 11.31 -12.86
N GLY A 79 3.64 10.71 -13.63
CA GLY A 79 2.81 9.60 -13.18
C GLY A 79 1.67 10.06 -12.28
N SER A 80 1.26 9.21 -11.34
CA SER A 80 0.18 9.51 -10.39
C SER A 80 0.50 10.68 -9.46
N GLY A 81 -0.52 11.48 -9.16
CA GLY A 81 -0.43 12.64 -8.27
C GLY A 81 -1.12 13.87 -8.83
N VAL A 82 -1.24 14.88 -7.97
CA VAL A 82 -1.84 16.19 -8.29
C VAL A 82 -0.83 17.32 -8.13
N LEU A 83 0.27 17.10 -7.41
CA LEU A 83 1.22 18.16 -7.08
C LEU A 83 1.90 18.77 -8.31
N THR A 84 2.10 18.02 -9.39
CA THR A 84 2.61 18.54 -10.67
C THR A 84 1.69 19.59 -11.29
N HIS A 85 0.40 19.57 -10.96
CA HIS A 85 -0.63 20.46 -11.50
C HIS A 85 -0.96 21.65 -10.58
N LEU A 86 -0.51 21.62 -9.32
CA LEU A 86 -0.69 22.73 -8.39
C LEU A 86 0.29 23.88 -8.67
N SER A 87 0.00 25.06 -8.12
CA SER A 87 0.88 26.24 -8.17
C SER A 87 2.33 25.91 -7.79
N LEU A 88 3.31 26.57 -8.43
CA LEU A 88 4.72 26.49 -8.06
C LEU A 88 5.01 27.09 -6.66
N GLU A 89 4.09 27.92 -6.16
CA GLU A 89 4.13 28.47 -4.81
C GLU A 89 3.41 27.59 -3.77
N ALA A 90 2.92 26.42 -4.18
CA ALA A 90 2.24 25.49 -3.28
C ALA A 90 3.14 25.14 -2.08
N THR A 91 2.55 25.31 -0.90
CA THR A 91 3.15 24.99 0.39
C THR A 91 2.15 24.15 1.16
N LEU A 92 2.55 22.93 1.49
CA LEU A 92 1.69 21.92 2.11
C LEU A 92 2.31 21.43 3.41
N THR A 93 1.48 20.97 4.34
CA THR A 93 1.97 20.34 5.56
C THR A 93 2.56 18.96 5.26
N ILE A 94 3.39 18.43 6.16
CA ILE A 94 3.84 17.03 6.08
C ILE A 94 2.62 16.09 6.08
N LYS A 95 1.58 16.39 6.87
CA LYS A 95 0.32 15.63 6.87
C LYS A 95 -0.36 15.62 5.50
N ASP A 96 -0.41 16.75 4.81
CA ASP A 96 -0.96 16.83 3.45
C ASP A 96 -0.16 15.97 2.47
N LEU A 97 1.18 16.01 2.57
CA LEU A 97 2.06 15.20 1.72
C LEU A 97 1.86 13.70 1.95
N LEU A 98 1.80 13.26 3.21
CA LEU A 98 1.50 11.87 3.57
C LEU A 98 0.12 11.46 3.07
N THR A 99 -0.87 12.35 3.18
CA THR A 99 -2.22 12.10 2.69
C THR A 99 -2.21 11.90 1.18
N LEU A 100 -1.69 12.85 0.40
CA LEU A 100 -1.62 12.77 -1.06
C LEU A 100 -0.78 11.58 -1.56
N MET A 101 0.29 11.23 -0.84
CA MET A 101 1.12 10.06 -1.10
C MET A 101 0.28 8.77 -1.08
N ILE A 102 -0.74 8.69 -0.23
CA ILE A 102 -1.58 7.51 -0.10
C ILE A 102 -2.82 7.61 -0.98
N ILE A 103 -3.62 8.68 -0.84
CA ILE A 103 -4.99 8.73 -1.36
C ILE A 103 -5.07 8.85 -2.89
N VAL A 104 -4.06 9.46 -3.51
CA VAL A 104 -3.95 9.61 -4.98
C VAL A 104 -2.60 9.14 -5.49
N SER A 105 -1.84 8.46 -4.64
CA SER A 105 -0.53 7.93 -4.96
C SER A 105 0.45 8.99 -5.49
N ASP A 106 0.47 10.20 -4.93
CA ASP A 106 1.29 11.29 -5.47
C ASP A 106 2.79 10.98 -5.40
N ASN A 107 3.45 10.94 -6.56
CA ASN A 107 4.86 10.58 -6.66
C ASN A 107 5.81 11.69 -6.21
N THR A 108 5.40 12.96 -6.37
CA THR A 108 6.16 14.11 -5.90
C THR A 108 6.16 14.14 -4.37
N ALA A 109 5.00 13.96 -3.76
CA ALA A 109 4.86 13.86 -2.30
C ALA A 109 5.71 12.71 -1.76
N THR A 110 5.68 11.56 -2.42
CA THR A 110 6.50 10.40 -2.06
C THR A 110 7.99 10.74 -2.04
N ASN A 111 8.50 11.37 -3.11
CA ASN A 111 9.91 11.72 -3.21
C ASN A 111 10.34 12.74 -2.15
N ILE A 112 9.50 13.74 -1.85
CA ILE A 112 9.74 14.70 -0.76
C ILE A 112 9.84 13.95 0.59
N MET A 113 8.93 13.02 0.85
CA MET A 113 8.93 12.24 2.09
C MET A 113 10.14 11.31 2.19
N ILE A 114 10.60 10.71 1.08
CA ILE A 114 11.83 9.90 1.06
C ILE A 114 13.05 10.75 1.44
N ASP A 115 13.15 11.96 0.88
CA ASP A 115 14.26 12.88 1.16
C ASP A 115 14.21 13.39 2.61
N LEU A 116 13.00 13.68 3.14
CA LEU A 116 12.80 14.15 4.51
C LEU A 116 13.11 13.07 5.56
N LEU A 117 12.58 11.86 5.38
CA LEU A 117 12.69 10.79 6.38
C LEU A 117 14.04 10.07 6.33
N GLY A 118 14.68 10.08 5.17
CA GLY A 118 15.90 9.33 4.91
C GLY A 118 15.64 7.86 4.58
N ARG A 119 16.18 7.41 3.44
CA ARG A 119 16.06 6.01 2.98
C ARG A 119 16.60 4.99 3.98
N GLU A 120 17.65 5.36 4.70
CA GLU A 120 18.26 4.50 5.72
C GLU A 120 17.31 4.26 6.89
N SER A 121 16.61 5.28 7.37
CA SER A 121 15.63 5.11 8.45
C SER A 121 14.43 4.25 8.02
N ILE A 122 13.96 4.42 6.78
CA ILE A 122 12.92 3.55 6.20
C ILE A 122 13.42 2.09 6.12
N HIS A 123 14.67 1.87 5.70
CA HIS A 123 15.26 0.54 5.66
C HIS A 123 15.43 -0.08 7.04
N GLN A 124 15.89 0.70 8.02
CA GLN A 124 16.02 0.26 9.41
C GLN A 124 14.67 -0.15 9.99
N LEU A 125 13.60 0.60 9.71
CA LEU A 125 12.25 0.20 10.11
C LEU A 125 11.87 -1.16 9.53
N CYS A 126 12.14 -1.40 8.24
CA CYS A 126 11.91 -2.71 7.63
C CYS A 126 12.65 -3.83 8.40
N GLN A 127 13.94 -3.65 8.72
CA GLN A 127 14.69 -4.65 9.49
C GLN A 127 14.12 -4.88 10.89
N ILE A 128 13.75 -3.80 11.55
CA ILE A 128 13.17 -3.80 12.90
C ILE A 128 11.83 -4.56 12.93
N ILE A 129 11.00 -4.44 11.89
CA ILE A 129 9.73 -5.17 11.76
C ILE A 129 9.96 -6.64 11.32
N GLY A 130 11.14 -6.97 10.78
CA GLY A 130 11.46 -8.30 10.23
C GLY A 130 11.15 -8.45 8.74
N CYS A 131 11.04 -7.34 8.00
CA CYS A 131 10.81 -7.29 6.56
C CYS A 131 12.12 -7.45 5.79
N HIS A 132 12.51 -8.70 5.52
CA HIS A 132 13.78 -9.02 4.86
C HIS A 132 13.75 -8.99 3.31
N HIS A 133 12.56 -8.89 2.71
CA HIS A 133 12.35 -8.94 1.26
C HIS A 133 11.94 -7.58 0.67
N THR A 134 11.69 -6.59 1.52
CA THR A 134 11.32 -5.22 1.16
C THR A 134 12.53 -4.28 1.12
N SER A 135 12.66 -3.50 0.04
CA SER A 135 13.76 -2.54 -0.10
C SER A 135 13.39 -1.35 -0.98
N LEU A 136 13.63 -0.15 -0.46
CA LEU A 136 13.52 1.14 -1.17
C LEU A 136 14.90 1.54 -1.72
N GLN A 137 15.17 1.18 -2.98
CA GLN A 137 16.47 1.37 -3.62
C GLN A 137 16.59 2.69 -4.40
N ARG A 138 15.46 3.34 -4.68
CA ARG A 138 15.42 4.58 -5.47
C ARG A 138 14.17 5.41 -5.19
N LYS A 139 14.24 6.69 -5.59
CA LYS A 139 13.07 7.55 -5.73
C LYS A 139 12.18 7.09 -6.88
N LEU A 140 10.95 7.58 -6.88
CA LEU A 140 10.01 7.36 -7.98
C LEU A 140 10.44 8.19 -9.19
N PHE A 141 10.31 7.61 -10.39
CA PHE A 141 10.76 8.19 -11.66
C PHE A 141 12.27 8.47 -11.77
N ASP A 142 13.10 7.82 -10.95
CA ASP A 142 14.57 7.90 -11.03
C ASP A 142 15.12 6.98 -12.14
N GLN A 143 15.19 7.51 -13.37
CA GLN A 143 15.62 6.76 -14.56
C GLN A 143 17.10 6.36 -14.51
N ALA A 144 17.94 7.16 -13.86
CA ALA A 144 19.36 6.82 -13.68
C ALA A 144 19.49 5.58 -12.79
N ALA A 145 18.77 5.55 -11.66
CA ALA A 145 18.72 4.38 -10.78
C ALA A 145 18.19 3.13 -11.48
N ILE A 146 17.14 3.27 -12.29
CA ILE A 146 16.57 2.14 -13.04
C ILE A 146 17.61 1.55 -14.01
N LYS A 147 18.36 2.40 -14.72
CA LYS A 147 19.44 1.97 -15.62
C LYS A 147 20.59 1.27 -14.89
N GLU A 148 20.81 1.60 -13.62
CA GLU A 148 21.77 0.93 -12.73
C GLU A 148 21.23 -0.37 -12.12
N GLY A 149 20.00 -0.78 -12.45
CA GLY A 149 19.37 -1.99 -11.91
C GLY A 149 18.84 -1.84 -10.48
N ARG A 150 18.63 -0.60 -10.00
CA ARG A 150 18.03 -0.34 -8.68
C ARG A 150 16.51 -0.35 -8.77
N HIS A 151 15.88 -1.34 -8.13
CA HIS A 151 14.43 -1.51 -8.10
C HIS A 151 13.88 -1.50 -6.68
N ASN A 152 12.72 -0.86 -6.51
CA ASN A 152 11.98 -0.96 -5.25
C ASN A 152 11.23 -2.29 -5.25
N VAL A 153 11.39 -3.07 -4.18
CA VAL A 153 10.81 -4.41 -4.06
C VAL A 153 10.08 -4.59 -2.74
N ILE A 154 9.09 -5.48 -2.72
CA ILE A 154 8.30 -5.88 -1.55
C ILE A 154 7.99 -7.39 -1.64
N SER A 155 7.47 -7.96 -0.57
CA SER A 155 6.83 -9.29 -0.58
C SER A 155 5.47 -9.20 0.12
N ALA A 156 4.57 -10.15 -0.15
CA ALA A 156 3.26 -10.12 0.49
C ALA A 156 3.35 -10.32 2.01
N HIS A 157 4.28 -11.16 2.44
CA HIS A 157 4.58 -11.38 3.86
C HIS A 157 5.05 -10.08 4.54
N ASP A 158 6.02 -9.38 3.95
CA ASP A 158 6.58 -8.18 4.57
C ASP A 158 5.55 -7.07 4.68
N ILE A 159 4.71 -6.88 3.65
CA ILE A 159 3.63 -5.90 3.70
C ILE A 159 2.54 -6.31 4.71
N LEU A 160 2.25 -7.61 4.86
CA LEU A 160 1.35 -8.08 5.91
C LEU A 160 1.88 -7.71 7.31
N LEU A 161 3.19 -7.77 7.55
CA LEU A 161 3.77 -7.32 8.81
C LEU A 161 3.53 -5.82 9.05
N PHE A 162 3.68 -4.98 8.01
CA PHE A 162 3.32 -3.56 8.13
C PHE A 162 1.83 -3.36 8.41
N LEU A 163 0.93 -4.13 7.78
CA LEU A 163 -0.50 -4.05 8.07
C LEU A 163 -0.83 -4.46 9.51
N ARG A 164 -0.14 -5.48 10.06
CA ARG A 164 -0.25 -5.84 11.48
C ARG A 164 0.24 -4.71 12.39
N GLU A 165 1.36 -4.07 12.05
CA GLU A 165 1.87 -2.92 12.79
C GLU A 165 0.88 -1.74 12.80
N ILE A 166 0.28 -1.44 11.65
CA ILE A 166 -0.75 -0.41 11.50
C ILE A 166 -2.00 -0.76 12.30
N ARG A 167 -2.42 -2.02 12.29
CA ARG A 167 -3.65 -2.48 12.94
C ARG A 167 -3.53 -2.48 14.47
N ASN A 168 -2.48 -3.08 15.01
CA ASN A 168 -2.33 -3.22 16.46
C ASN A 168 -0.87 -3.38 16.95
N GLY A 169 0.12 -2.97 16.17
CA GLY A 169 1.53 -3.06 16.57
C GLY A 169 1.92 -2.11 17.70
N GLU A 170 3.02 -2.43 18.37
CA GLU A 170 3.54 -1.68 19.52
C GLU A 170 4.45 -0.51 19.12
N ARG A 171 4.80 -0.41 17.83
CA ARG A 171 5.81 0.56 17.34
C ARG A 171 5.31 1.99 17.19
N LEU A 172 4.01 2.13 17.02
CA LEU A 172 3.31 3.40 16.98
C LEU A 172 2.28 3.40 18.11
N ASN A 173 1.90 4.57 18.61
CA ASN A 173 0.77 4.69 19.51
C ASN A 173 -0.57 4.57 18.77
N GLU A 174 -1.66 4.38 19.52
CA GLU A 174 -3.01 4.21 18.95
C GLU A 174 -3.46 5.39 18.11
N THR A 175 -3.10 6.62 18.49
CA THR A 175 -3.49 7.83 17.75
C THR A 175 -2.85 7.85 16.36
N SER A 176 -1.56 7.56 16.24
CA SER A 176 -0.88 7.48 14.96
C SER A 176 -1.40 6.35 14.09
N ARG A 177 -1.64 5.16 14.67
CA ARG A 177 -2.25 4.03 13.94
C ARG A 177 -3.60 4.41 13.36
N ARG A 178 -4.47 5.06 14.15
CA ARG A 178 -5.78 5.53 13.67
C ARG A 178 -5.66 6.58 12.56
N GLU A 179 -4.72 7.50 12.64
CA GLU A 179 -4.52 8.49 11.57
C GLU A 179 -4.00 7.85 10.28
N ILE A 180 -3.12 6.84 10.37
CA ILE A 180 -2.69 6.05 9.21
C ILE A 180 -3.88 5.34 8.56
N ILE A 181 -4.70 4.66 9.36
CA ILE A 181 -5.89 3.95 8.87
C ILE A 181 -6.83 4.94 8.17
N LYS A 182 -7.15 6.08 8.78
CA LYS A 182 -7.99 7.13 8.14
C LYS A 182 -7.44 7.62 6.81
N ILE A 183 -6.12 7.81 6.70
CA ILE A 183 -5.49 8.20 5.43
C ILE A 183 -5.67 7.10 4.39
N MET A 184 -5.52 5.83 4.78
CA MET A 184 -5.72 4.69 3.88
C MET A 184 -7.19 4.46 3.51
N GLU A 185 -8.15 4.77 4.39
CA GLU A 185 -9.60 4.74 4.11
C GLU A 185 -9.99 5.81 3.10
N ALA A 186 -9.30 6.95 3.09
CA ALA A 186 -9.54 8.04 2.15
C ALA A 186 -9.00 7.77 0.72
N GLN A 187 -8.55 6.54 0.42
CA GLN A 187 -8.06 6.13 -0.88
C GLN A 187 -9.06 6.43 -2.01
N GLN A 188 -8.59 7.13 -3.06
CA GLN A 188 -9.44 7.51 -4.20
C GLN A 188 -9.32 6.52 -5.37
N LEU A 189 -8.29 5.67 -5.39
CA LEU A 189 -8.08 4.67 -6.42
C LEU A 189 -8.83 3.37 -6.07
N SER A 190 -10.15 3.35 -6.32
CA SER A 190 -11.07 2.27 -5.92
C SER A 190 -11.34 1.21 -7.00
N ASN A 191 -10.54 1.15 -8.06
CA ASN A 191 -10.74 0.24 -9.20
C ASN A 191 -10.14 -1.17 -9.01
N LYS A 192 -9.90 -1.60 -7.76
CA LYS A 192 -9.25 -2.88 -7.40
C LYS A 192 -10.01 -3.60 -6.28
N LEU A 193 -9.46 -3.72 -5.06
CA LEU A 193 -10.14 -4.42 -3.95
C LEU A 193 -11.61 -3.96 -3.80
N PRO A 194 -11.91 -2.64 -3.84
CA PRO A 194 -13.30 -2.20 -3.70
C PRO A 194 -14.14 -2.21 -4.98
N SER A 195 -13.59 -2.58 -6.14
CA SER A 195 -14.25 -2.37 -7.44
C SER A 195 -15.56 -3.13 -7.67
N LEU A 196 -15.76 -4.24 -6.95
CA LEU A 196 -16.97 -5.06 -7.04
C LEU A 196 -17.83 -5.00 -5.77
N ILE A 197 -17.52 -4.05 -4.89
CA ILE A 197 -18.30 -3.80 -3.69
C ILE A 197 -19.31 -2.72 -4.04
N VAL A 198 -20.46 -3.20 -4.49
CA VAL A 198 -21.62 -2.37 -4.81
C VAL A 198 -22.78 -2.83 -3.94
N ASP A 199 -23.66 -1.89 -3.59
CA ASP A 199 -24.98 -2.17 -3.02
C ASP A 199 -25.00 -2.77 -1.58
N TYR A 200 -24.03 -2.44 -0.71
CA TYR A 200 -24.11 -2.79 0.71
C TYR A 200 -24.81 -1.72 1.57
N GLY A 201 -25.01 -0.51 1.06
CA GLY A 201 -25.81 0.55 1.69
C GLY A 201 -25.22 0.96 3.04
N ASP A 202 -26.04 1.00 4.09
CA ASP A 202 -25.56 1.29 5.46
C ASP A 202 -24.59 0.22 6.03
N ASN A 203 -24.40 -0.90 5.32
CA ASN A 203 -23.45 -1.96 5.67
C ASN A 203 -22.21 -1.96 4.77
N ASP A 204 -21.92 -0.88 4.05
CA ASP A 204 -20.72 -0.78 3.22
C ASP A 204 -19.45 -1.14 4.02
N PRO A 205 -18.61 -2.06 3.52
CA PRO A 205 -17.35 -2.40 4.17
C PRO A 205 -16.41 -1.19 4.15
N VAL A 206 -15.71 -0.97 5.25
CA VAL A 206 -14.66 0.04 5.34
C VAL A 206 -13.36 -0.58 4.84
N ILE A 207 -12.70 0.07 3.88
CA ILE A 207 -11.49 -0.44 3.25
C ILE A 207 -10.39 0.60 3.33
N ALA A 208 -9.44 0.36 4.23
CA ALA A 208 -8.23 1.14 4.36
C ALA A 208 -7.15 0.51 3.46
N HIS A 209 -6.84 1.09 2.30
CA HIS A 209 -5.95 0.42 1.34
C HIS A 209 -4.98 1.31 0.56
N LYS A 210 -3.98 0.65 -0.05
CA LYS A 210 -3.00 1.26 -0.95
C LYS A 210 -2.81 0.40 -2.19
N THR A 211 -3.10 1.01 -3.34
CA THR A 211 -2.86 0.42 -4.65
C THR A 211 -1.41 0.58 -5.11
N GLY A 212 -0.97 -0.29 -6.01
CA GLY A 212 0.24 -0.12 -6.81
C GLY A 212 0.01 -0.58 -8.24
N GLU A 213 0.45 0.19 -9.22
CA GLU A 213 0.32 -0.16 -10.63
C GLU A 213 1.53 0.34 -11.43
N VAL A 214 2.03 -0.53 -12.30
CA VAL A 214 2.89 -0.23 -13.45
C VAL A 214 2.56 -1.23 -14.56
N HIS A 215 3.18 -1.12 -15.73
CA HIS A 215 2.96 -2.09 -16.81
C HIS A 215 3.26 -3.52 -16.33
N GLY A 216 2.28 -4.42 -16.48
CA GLY A 216 2.41 -5.83 -16.07
C GLY A 216 2.31 -6.06 -14.55
N VAL A 217 2.04 -5.03 -13.75
CA VAL A 217 1.97 -5.12 -12.29
C VAL A 217 0.68 -4.49 -11.77
N GLU A 218 -0.08 -5.26 -11.01
CA GLU A 218 -1.28 -4.79 -10.30
C GLU A 218 -1.24 -5.26 -8.86
N HIS A 219 -1.26 -4.30 -7.94
CA HIS A 219 -1.24 -4.54 -6.51
C HIS A 219 -2.36 -3.79 -5.82
N ASP A 220 -2.85 -4.39 -4.74
CA ASP A 220 -3.68 -3.72 -3.74
C ASP A 220 -3.54 -4.41 -2.39
N VAL A 221 -3.40 -3.61 -1.34
CA VAL A 221 -3.11 -4.07 0.02
C VAL A 221 -3.87 -3.23 1.02
N GLY A 222 -4.39 -3.82 2.09
CA GLY A 222 -5.17 -3.05 3.05
C GLY A 222 -5.82 -3.85 4.18
N ILE A 223 -6.62 -3.13 4.95
CA ILE A 223 -7.44 -3.64 6.04
C ILE A 223 -8.90 -3.48 5.60
N ILE A 224 -9.66 -4.58 5.62
CA ILE A 224 -11.09 -4.59 5.31
C ILE A 224 -11.83 -4.84 6.62
N GLN A 225 -12.83 -3.99 6.92
CA GLN A 225 -13.74 -4.16 8.03
C GLN A 225 -15.17 -4.27 7.51
N HIS A 226 -15.87 -5.34 7.92
CA HIS A 226 -17.25 -5.58 7.52
C HIS A 226 -17.99 -6.31 8.64
N GLN A 227 -19.15 -5.79 9.06
CA GLN A 227 -20.02 -6.39 10.10
C GLN A 227 -19.28 -6.80 11.38
N GLY A 228 -18.32 -5.99 11.84
CA GLY A 228 -17.51 -6.26 13.04
C GLY A 228 -16.42 -7.32 12.86
N ARG A 229 -16.23 -7.84 11.65
CA ARG A 229 -15.09 -8.70 11.29
C ARG A 229 -14.04 -7.89 10.54
N GLU A 230 -12.81 -8.39 10.55
CA GLU A 230 -11.64 -7.74 9.97
C GLU A 230 -10.81 -8.74 9.15
N ALA A 231 -10.25 -8.28 8.04
CA ALA A 231 -9.28 -8.99 7.23
C ALA A 231 -8.09 -8.09 6.87
N LEU A 232 -6.86 -8.60 7.01
CA LEU A 232 -5.66 -8.00 6.43
C LEU A 232 -5.39 -8.67 5.10
N VAL A 233 -5.23 -7.88 4.04
CA VAL A 233 -5.20 -8.38 2.66
C VAL A 233 -3.99 -7.81 1.93
N VAL A 234 -3.20 -8.68 1.33
CA VAL A 234 -2.06 -8.31 0.49
C VAL A 234 -2.12 -9.12 -0.80
N ILE A 235 -2.37 -8.45 -1.92
CA ILE A 235 -2.43 -9.07 -3.24
C ILE A 235 -1.42 -8.38 -4.14
N LEU A 236 -0.36 -9.12 -4.51
CA LEU A 236 0.68 -8.65 -5.41
C LEU A 236 0.67 -9.49 -6.68
N LEU A 237 0.23 -8.91 -7.80
CA LEU A 237 0.27 -9.54 -9.12
C LEU A 237 1.36 -8.90 -9.99
N THR A 238 2.23 -9.71 -10.59
CA THR A 238 3.31 -9.27 -11.49
C THR A 238 3.31 -10.08 -12.78
N ASP A 239 4.09 -9.63 -13.77
CA ASP A 239 4.26 -10.30 -15.05
C ASP A 239 2.93 -10.57 -15.77
N LEU A 240 1.97 -9.66 -15.60
CA LEU A 240 0.64 -9.75 -16.20
C LEU A 240 0.71 -9.45 -17.70
N GLU A 241 0.05 -10.27 -18.51
CA GLU A 241 -0.23 -9.93 -19.93
C GLU A 241 -1.21 -8.75 -20.02
N SER A 242 -2.14 -8.63 -19.06
CA SER A 242 -3.18 -7.61 -19.02
C SER A 242 -3.37 -7.05 -17.60
N ASN A 243 -3.00 -5.77 -17.43
CA ASN A 243 -3.32 -5.01 -16.22
C ASN A 243 -4.84 -4.98 -15.92
N ALA A 244 -5.68 -4.97 -16.95
CA ALA A 244 -7.14 -4.97 -16.77
C ALA A 244 -7.65 -6.27 -16.14
N GLU A 245 -7.13 -7.43 -16.58
CA GLU A 245 -7.44 -8.72 -15.99
C GLU A 245 -6.95 -8.81 -14.54
N GLY A 246 -5.75 -8.31 -14.26
CA GLY A 246 -5.23 -8.21 -12.89
C GLY A 246 -6.16 -7.43 -11.96
N ARG A 247 -6.63 -6.25 -12.37
CA ARG A 247 -7.58 -5.45 -11.58
C ARG A 247 -8.90 -6.19 -11.35
N GLN A 248 -9.44 -6.87 -12.36
CA GLN A 248 -10.66 -7.66 -12.23
C GLN A 248 -10.48 -8.82 -11.24
N VAL A 249 -9.35 -9.52 -11.28
CA VAL A 249 -9.04 -10.59 -10.32
C VAL A 249 -8.95 -10.03 -8.90
N ILE A 250 -8.25 -8.91 -8.69
CA ILE A 250 -8.18 -8.26 -7.37
C ILE A 250 -9.59 -7.88 -6.88
N GLY A 251 -10.44 -7.32 -7.73
CA GLY A 251 -11.83 -6.97 -7.38
C GLY A 251 -12.68 -8.19 -7.00
N LYS A 252 -12.54 -9.30 -7.73
CA LYS A 252 -13.22 -10.56 -7.39
C LYS A 252 -12.75 -11.12 -6.06
N ILE A 253 -11.45 -11.06 -5.77
CA ILE A 253 -10.90 -11.47 -4.47
C ILE A 253 -11.44 -10.56 -3.35
N GLY A 254 -11.46 -9.24 -3.54
CA GLY A 254 -12.03 -8.29 -2.58
C GLY A 254 -13.48 -8.61 -2.23
N LYS A 255 -14.31 -8.86 -3.26
CA LYS A 255 -15.69 -9.31 -3.08
C LYS A 255 -15.81 -10.64 -2.31
N ALA A 256 -15.04 -11.66 -2.71
CA ALA A 256 -15.08 -12.98 -2.07
C ALA A 256 -14.70 -12.91 -0.58
N ILE A 257 -13.74 -12.05 -0.22
CA ILE A 257 -13.37 -11.82 1.19
C ILE A 257 -14.59 -11.33 1.98
N ILE A 258 -15.28 -10.30 1.49
CA ILE A 258 -16.45 -9.71 2.18
C ILE A 258 -17.60 -10.71 2.30
N GLU A 259 -17.87 -11.48 1.25
CA GLU A 259 -18.93 -12.53 1.28
C GLU A 259 -18.63 -13.64 2.29
N HIS A 260 -17.37 -13.81 2.69
CA HIS A 260 -16.92 -14.81 3.67
C HIS A 260 -16.61 -14.22 5.05
N MET A 261 -16.77 -12.90 5.22
CA MET A 261 -16.70 -12.19 6.50
C MET A 261 -18.01 -12.29 7.28
#